data_AF-A0A8T5A4Y1-F1
#
_entry.id   AF-A0A8T5A4Y1-F1
#
_cell.length_a   1.000
_cell.length_b   1.000
_cell.length_c   1.000
_cell.angle_alpha   90.00
_cell.angle_beta   90.00
_cell.angle_gamma   90.00
#
_symmetry.space_group_name_H-M   'P 1'
#
loop_
_entity.id
_entity.type
_entity.pdbx_description
1 polymer ?
#
loop_
_entity_poly.entity_id
_entity_poly.type
_entity_poly.pdbx_seq_one_letter_code
_entity_poly.pdbx_strand_id
1 'polypeptide(L)' 'KLIGTIDRRLEVAPKLVPINHPLCVHGTLNAIHIETDLAREITLVGYGAGRETISAILNDLLMVLKRRAKSKRLLR' A
#
# COMPACT_ATOMS: atom_id res chain seq x y z
N LYS A 1 10.83 -14.77 -0.40
CA LYS A 1 9.66 -14.00 0.08
C LYS A 1 8.46 -14.36 -0.80
N LEU A 2 7.23 -14.32 -0.31
CA LEU A 2 6.04 -14.41 -1.18
C LEU A 2 5.81 -13.03 -1.80
N ILE A 3 5.92 -12.91 -3.12
CA ILE A 3 5.89 -11.61 -3.81
C ILE A 3 4.72 -11.59 -4.78
N GLY A 4 3.90 -10.55 -4.67
CA GLY A 4 2.98 -10.14 -5.73
C GLY A 4 3.67 -9.16 -6.67
N THR A 5 3.57 -9.39 -7.97
CA THR A 5 4.12 -8.50 -9.01
C THR A 5 2.99 -8.05 -9.93
N ILE A 6 2.95 -6.74 -10.17
CA ILE A 6 2.01 -6.10 -11.09
C ILE A 6 2.87 -5.37 -12.14
N ASP A 7 3.05 -6.02 -13.28
CA ASP A 7 3.74 -5.46 -14.45
C ASP A 7 2.99 -5.93 -15.73
N ARG A 8 3.68 -6.47 -16.74
CA ARG A 8 3.05 -7.05 -17.95
C ARG A 8 2.09 -8.19 -17.63
N ARG A 9 2.27 -8.85 -16.49
CA ARG A 9 1.41 -9.93 -15.97
C ARG A 9 1.20 -9.73 -14.47
N LEU A 10 0.04 -10.16 -14.00
CA LEU A 10 -0.28 -10.23 -12.57
C LEU A 10 0.12 -11.61 -12.05
N GLU A 11 0.99 -11.66 -11.06
CA GLU A 11 1.43 -12.92 -10.48
C GLU A 11 1.70 -12.83 -8.98
N VAL A 12 1.53 -13.95 -8.28
CA VAL A 12 1.94 -14.13 -6.89
C VAL A 12 2.69 -15.45 -6.78
N ALA A 13 3.96 -15.37 -6.38
CA ALA A 13 4.79 -16.56 -6.24
C ALA A 13 5.90 -16.37 -5.19
N PRO A 14 6.41 -17.45 -4.58
CA PRO A 14 7.66 -17.39 -3.84
C PRO A 14 8.81 -16.95 -4.76
N LYS A 15 9.52 -15.88 -4.39
CA LYS A 15 10.69 -15.36 -5.12
C LYS A 15 11.89 -15.16 -4.19
N LEU A 16 13.09 -15.35 -4.74
CA LEU A 16 14.33 -14.94 -4.08
C LEU A 16 14.42 -13.41 -4.12
N VAL A 17 14.79 -12.82 -2.99
CA VAL A 17 14.97 -11.37 -2.83
C VAL A 17 16.32 -11.16 -2.14
N PRO A 18 17.21 -10.31 -2.67
CA PRO A 18 18.49 -10.03 -2.03
C PRO A 18 18.29 -9.52 -0.60
N ILE A 19 19.19 -9.90 0.31
CA ILE A 19 19.07 -9.57 1.75
C ILE A 19 19.07 -8.05 1.98
N ASN A 20 19.83 -7.31 1.17
CA ASN A 20 19.93 -5.85 1.21
C ASN A 20 18.82 -5.13 0.42
N HIS A 21 17.93 -5.86 -0.26
CA HIS A 21 16.84 -5.25 -1.01
C HIS A 21 15.71 -4.78 -0.07
N PRO A 22 15.11 -3.60 -0.27
CA PRO A 22 14.11 -3.05 0.65
C PRO A 22 12.82 -3.88 0.78
N LEU A 23 12.50 -4.73 -0.21
CA LEU A 23 11.41 -5.74 -0.10
C LEU A 23 11.73 -6.88 0.89
N CYS A 24 12.97 -7.03 1.33
CA CYS A 24 13.38 -8.09 2.25
C CYS A 24 13.03 -7.75 3.71
N VAL A 25 11.77 -7.42 3.98
CA VAL A 25 11.28 -7.09 5.34
C VAL A 25 11.00 -8.34 6.18
N HIS A 26 11.06 -8.19 7.50
CA HIS A 26 10.98 -9.30 8.47
C HIS A 26 9.70 -9.22 9.33
N GLY A 27 9.36 -10.34 9.97
CA GLY A 27 8.20 -10.41 10.85
C GLY A 27 6.88 -10.20 10.11
N THR A 28 6.01 -9.36 10.67
CA THR A 28 4.67 -9.04 10.15
C THR A 28 4.62 -7.78 9.29
N LEU A 29 5.78 -7.23 8.92
CA LEU A 29 5.86 -6.11 8.00
C LEU A 29 5.56 -6.56 6.57
N ASN A 30 4.79 -5.74 5.87
CA ASN A 30 4.62 -5.79 4.43
C ASN A 30 5.44 -4.67 3.79
N ALA A 31 5.88 -4.89 2.56
CA ALA A 31 6.58 -3.91 1.76
C ALA A 31 6.00 -3.86 0.35
N ILE A 32 5.88 -2.65 -0.20
CA ILE A 32 5.49 -2.38 -1.59
C ILE A 32 6.62 -1.59 -2.20
N HIS A 33 7.17 -2.07 -3.31
CA HIS A 33 8.17 -1.37 -4.10
C HIS A 33 7.55 -0.95 -5.42
N ILE A 34 7.66 0.33 -5.74
CA ILE A 34 7.05 0.96 -6.92
C ILE A 34 8.18 1.58 -7.72
N GLU A 35 8.28 1.20 -8.98
CA GLU A 35 9.20 1.80 -9.93
C GLU A 35 8.43 2.84 -10.75
N THR A 36 8.95 4.07 -10.79
CA THR A 36 8.37 5.20 -11.53
C THR A 36 9.45 5.86 -12.39
N ASP A 37 9.02 6.56 -13.44
CA ASP A 37 9.90 7.26 -14.37
C ASP A 37 10.58 8.48 -13.75
N LEU A 38 9.81 9.33 -13.06
CA LEU A 38 10.30 10.60 -12.52
C LEU A 38 10.76 10.49 -11.06
N ALA A 39 9.98 9.81 -10.22
CA ALA A 39 10.30 9.66 -8.80
C ALA A 39 11.20 8.44 -8.52
N ARG A 40 11.61 7.72 -9.58
CA ARG A 40 12.43 6.51 -9.52
C ARG A 40 11.77 5.46 -8.61
N GLU A 41 12.56 4.81 -7.77
CA GLU A 41 12.14 3.74 -6.88
C GLU A 41 11.58 4.28 -5.57
N ILE A 42 10.35 3.90 -5.24
CA ILE A 42 9.71 4.21 -3.96
C ILE A 42 9.39 2.90 -3.25
N THR A 43 9.85 2.76 -2.00
CA THR A 43 9.46 1.62 -1.17
C THR A 43 8.65 2.10 0.03
N LEU A 44 7.44 1.55 0.17
CA LEU A 44 6.59 1.72 1.35
C LEU A 44 6.71 0.48 2.23
N VAL A 45 7.02 0.67 3.51
CA VAL A 45 7.16 -0.40 4.50
C VAL A 45 6.28 -0.10 5.70
N GLY A 46 5.56 -1.10 6.18
CA GLY A 46 4.73 -0.99 7.38
C GLY A 46 3.98 -2.28 7.69
N TYR A 47 3.21 -2.29 8.76
CA TYR A 47 2.35 -3.43 9.08
C TYR A 47 1.17 -3.48 8.11
N GLY A 48 0.95 -4.64 7.49
CA GLY A 48 -0.14 -4.84 6.53
C GLY A 48 -1.35 -5.60 7.07
N ALA A 49 -1.29 -6.04 8.32
CA ALA A 49 -2.39 -6.74 8.99
C ALA A 49 -2.26 -6.57 10.51
N GLY A 50 -3.40 -6.58 11.21
CA GLY A 50 -3.45 -6.45 12.68
C GLY A 50 -4.29 -5.26 13.11
N ARG A 51 -3.88 -4.63 14.22
CA ARG A 51 -4.58 -3.44 14.75
C ARG A 51 -4.46 -2.24 13.81
N GLU A 52 -3.42 -2.22 12.99
CA GLU A 52 -3.09 -1.17 12.04
C GLU A 52 -4.16 -1.03 10.96
N THR A 53 -4.89 -2.11 10.64
CA THR A 53 -6.05 -2.09 9.74
C THR A 53 -7.15 -1.13 10.22
N ILE A 54 -7.29 -0.92 11.53
CA ILE A 54 -8.28 0.03 12.10
C ILE A 54 -8.00 1.45 11.57
N SER A 55 -6.74 1.83 11.45
CA SER A 55 -6.35 3.15 10.94
C SER A 55 -6.80 3.33 9.49
N ALA A 56 -6.60 2.32 8.64
CA ALA A 56 -7.04 2.34 7.25
C ALA A 56 -8.56 2.51 7.12
N ILE A 57 -9.34 1.72 7.88
CA ILE A 57 -10.80 1.81 7.89
C ILE A 57 -11.29 3.18 8.35
N LEU A 58 -10.72 3.72 9.44
CA LEU A 58 -11.10 5.04 9.95
C LEU A 58 -10.78 6.15 8.94
N ASN A 59 -9.63 6.07 8.26
CA ASN A 59 -9.27 7.02 7.23
C ASN A 59 -10.28 7.01 6.07
N ASP A 60 -10.70 5.83 5.61
CA ASP A 60 -11.69 5.69 4.53
C ASP A 60 -13.05 6.25 4.95
N LEU A 61 -13.49 5.97 6.18
CA LEU A 61 -14.73 6.52 6.73
C LEU A 61 -14.69 8.06 6.75
N LEU A 62 -13.60 8.64 7.26
CA LEU A 62 -13.41 10.09 7.27
C LEU A 62 -13.39 10.68 5.86
N MET A 63 -12.77 9.99 4.90
CA MET A 63 -12.73 10.43 3.50
C MET A 63 -14.14 10.46 2.90
N VAL A 64 -14.94 9.42 3.10
CA VAL A 64 -16.33 9.36 2.61
C VAL A 64 -17.18 10.48 3.24
N LEU A 65 -17.07 10.68 4.56
CA LEU A 65 -17.80 11.75 5.27
C LEU A 65 -17.43 13.14 4.74
N LYS A 66 -16.13 13.41 4.55
CA LYS A 66 -15.64 14.67 3.97
C LYS A 66 -16.18 14.89 2.55
N ARG A 67 -16.15 13.86 1.69
CA ARG A 67 -16.70 13.92 0.33
C ARG A 67 -18.19 14.25 0.33
N ARG A 68 -18.98 13.58 1.19
CA ARG A 68 -20.43 13.86 1.34
C ARG A 68 -20.72 15.27 1.82
N ALA A 69 -19.97 15.77 2.80
CA ALA A 69 -20.13 17.13 3.30
C ALA A 69 -19.84 18.18 2.20
N LYS A 70 -18.79 17.96 1.39
CA LYS A 70 -18.46 18.83 0.25
C LYS A 70 -19.57 18.84 -0.80
N SER A 71 -20.11 17.68 -1.18
CA SER A 71 -21.24 17.59 -2.12
C SER A 71 -22.49 18.31 -1.62
N LYS A 72 -22.86 18.15 -0.34
CA LYS A 72 -24.01 18.86 0.24
C LYS A 72 -23.86 20.38 0.20
N ARG A 73 -22.63 20.89 0.32
CA ARG A 73 -22.34 22.33 0.22
C ARG A 73 -22.41 22.85 -1.21
N LEU A 74 -22.12 22.02 -2.22
CA LEU A 74 -22.23 22.41 -3.64
C LEU A 74 -23.68 22.48 -4.15
N LEU A 75 -24.59 21.77 -3.48
CA LEU A 75 -26.02 21.71 -3.81
C LEU A 75 -26.85 22.77 -3.06
N ARG A 76 -26.20 23.65 -2.29
CA ARG A 76 -26.77 24.81 -1.62
C ARG A 76 -26.18 26.06 -2.25
#